data_AF-A0A2H0RWR5-F1
#
_entry.id   AF-A0A2H0RWR5-F1
#
_cell.length_a   1.000
_cell.length_b   1.000
_cell.length_c   1.000
_cell.angle_alpha   90.00
_cell.angle_beta   90.00
_cell.angle_gamma   90.00
#
_symmetry.space_group_name_H-M   'P 1'
#
loop_
_entity.id
_entity.type
_entity.pdbx_description
1 polymer ?
#
loop_
_entity_poly.entity_id
_entity_poly.type
_entity_poly.pdbx_seq_one_letter_code
_entity_poly.pdbx_strand_id
1 'polypeptide(L)'
;MTLPMCYTSCMKFRAPSAVIAAIAVFCTTAAASAAFSDLSATHPHADAVHFAKEHGIVQGYQDGTFRPDSTINRAEFTKIIMEAVQGEDSEECTDSQKLFPDVPANAWFTSYVCRAKKAGVIAGYPDGTFRPEQLISFAEAAKIVVSAMQLEHEDTSVWYEGYVRALADKKSIPQDISSFEHPLTRGQMAEITYRLLADISPKASRTYEDLSQPAVMHDTGNSDDNASRAIATFAGGCFWCMDPPYQEHEGVYDAIVGYAGGTADTAEYSQVVRGTTPHRESVQVTYDPGVVSYAELLDIFWRQINPTDSGGQFADRGFQYTTAIYYHSQEQKQLAEASKKALDDSGKFPDPVVTDILPYSTFFPAEEYHQDYYKKSSEHYERYKKGSGREGFIEENWARIAALEFADQQKSNSYAVTDEERESLRENLDEESYDIIVNEGTERPYHNAYWDTKEAGIYVDKISGEPLYASVHKYDSGTGWPSFWRAIDDRFIVRKKDRKLFVTRTELRSMFGDSHLGHLFTDGPKDKTGLRHCINSAALRFVPKDDMSAEGYGQYLELLTE
;
A
#
# COMPACT_ATOMS: atom_id res chain seq x y z
N MET A 1 28.71 58.57 37.01
CA MET A 1 28.29 57.99 38.29
C MET A 1 27.10 57.07 38.03
N THR A 2 27.32 55.76 38.24
CA THR A 2 26.33 54.72 38.63
C THR A 2 25.07 54.47 37.77
N LEU A 3 25.13 53.40 36.97
CA LEU A 3 24.03 52.45 36.73
C LEU A 3 23.69 51.68 38.02
N PRO A 4 22.45 51.19 38.20
CA PRO A 4 22.17 49.74 38.28
C PRO A 4 20.75 49.36 37.77
N MET A 5 20.26 48.12 37.61
CA MET A 5 20.76 46.74 37.70
C MET A 5 19.73 45.86 36.95
N CYS A 6 20.18 44.93 36.12
CA CYS A 6 19.38 43.85 35.54
C CYS A 6 19.54 42.61 36.45
N TYR A 7 18.45 41.99 36.91
CA TYR A 7 18.52 40.72 37.64
C TYR A 7 18.43 39.56 36.65
N THR A 8 19.59 38.95 36.36
CA THR A 8 19.71 37.65 35.69
C THR A 8 20.02 36.62 36.78
N SER A 9 19.08 35.73 37.09
CA SER A 9 19.36 34.58 37.95
C SER A 9 19.93 33.45 37.10
N CYS A 10 21.26 33.32 37.13
CA CYS A 10 22.01 32.26 36.49
C CYS A 10 22.13 31.08 37.48
N MET A 11 21.31 30.04 37.31
CA MET A 11 21.51 28.77 38.01
C MET A 11 22.61 27.99 37.28
N LYS A 12 23.83 28.02 37.82
CA LYS A 12 24.94 27.17 37.40
C LYS A 12 24.64 25.72 37.78
N PHE A 13 24.29 24.88 36.80
CA PHE A 13 24.46 23.43 36.94
C PHE A 13 25.89 23.06 36.59
N ARG A 14 26.54 22.35 37.53
CA ARG A 14 27.88 21.77 37.36
C ARG A 14 27.85 20.75 36.23
N ALA A 15 28.83 20.82 35.32
CA ALA A 15 29.16 19.74 34.41
C ALA A 15 29.41 18.44 35.20
N PRO A 16 28.98 17.27 34.72
CA PRO A 16 29.32 16.01 35.37
C PRO A 16 30.78 15.69 35.03
N SER A 17 31.60 15.55 36.07
CA SER A 17 32.93 14.96 35.98
C SER A 17 32.82 13.53 35.45
N ALA A 18 33.72 13.18 34.53
CA ALA A 18 33.96 11.80 34.12
C ALA A 18 34.23 10.92 35.34
N VAL A 19 33.25 10.11 35.72
CA VAL A 19 33.44 9.00 36.66
C VAL A 19 33.67 7.76 35.81
N ILE A 20 34.93 7.50 35.48
CA ILE A 20 35.37 6.18 35.08
C ILE A 20 35.23 5.30 36.32
N ALA A 21 34.15 4.54 36.40
CA ALA A 21 34.02 3.49 37.39
C ALA A 21 35.06 2.42 37.06
N ALA A 22 36.14 2.40 37.85
CA ALA A 22 37.10 1.31 37.83
C ALA A 22 36.37 0.01 38.17
N ILE A 23 36.20 -0.86 37.17
CA ILE A 23 35.75 -2.23 37.35
C ILE A 23 36.78 -2.92 38.25
N ALA A 24 36.39 -3.21 39.49
CA ALA A 24 37.18 -4.03 40.38
C ALA A 24 37.21 -5.46 39.80
N VAL A 25 38.36 -5.84 39.27
CA VAL A 25 38.65 -7.21 38.82
C VAL A 25 38.67 -8.11 40.04
N PHE A 26 37.52 -8.70 40.37
CA PHE A 26 37.49 -9.92 41.15
C PHE A 26 38.06 -11.03 40.27
N CYS A 27 39.29 -11.42 40.57
CA CYS A 27 39.94 -12.58 39.96
C CYS A 27 39.26 -13.86 40.47
N THR A 28 38.06 -14.13 39.97
CA THR A 28 37.45 -15.46 40.01
C THR A 28 38.04 -16.26 38.86
N THR A 29 38.39 -17.51 39.12
CA THR A 29 38.88 -18.43 38.09
C THR A 29 37.86 -18.50 36.96
N ALA A 30 38.21 -17.99 35.77
CA ALA A 30 37.40 -18.10 34.57
C ALA A 30 37.25 -19.58 34.21
N ALA A 31 36.17 -20.20 34.69
CA ALA A 31 35.67 -21.41 34.07
C ALA A 31 35.33 -21.02 32.64
N ALA A 32 35.96 -21.66 31.65
CA ALA A 32 35.63 -21.45 30.24
C ALA A 32 34.13 -21.66 30.08
N SER A 33 33.40 -20.57 29.84
CA SER A 33 31.95 -20.60 29.68
C SER A 33 31.67 -21.45 28.45
N ALA A 34 31.11 -22.65 28.63
CA ALA A 34 30.83 -23.56 27.52
C ALA A 34 30.01 -22.83 26.45
N ALA A 35 30.39 -22.92 25.18
CA ALA A 35 29.65 -22.30 24.08
C ALA A 35 28.17 -22.78 24.09
N PHE A 36 27.25 -21.95 23.60
CA PHE A 36 25.85 -22.35 23.47
C PHE A 36 25.73 -23.51 22.47
N SER A 37 24.89 -24.50 22.79
CA SER A 37 24.82 -25.76 22.03
C SER A 37 24.27 -25.60 20.61
N ASP A 38 23.55 -24.50 20.36
CA ASP A 38 22.89 -24.17 19.09
C ASP A 38 23.58 -23.03 18.31
N LEU A 39 24.73 -22.54 18.79
CA LEU A 39 25.47 -21.47 18.12
C LEU A 39 26.60 -22.04 17.27
N SER A 40 26.41 -22.07 15.95
CA SER A 40 27.49 -22.40 15.01
C SER A 40 28.57 -21.31 15.00
N ALA A 41 29.84 -21.69 14.90
CA ALA A 41 30.95 -20.76 14.72
C ALA A 41 30.86 -19.95 13.41
N THR A 42 30.08 -20.41 12.42
CA THR A 42 29.84 -19.70 11.16
C THR A 42 28.59 -18.82 11.18
N HIS A 43 27.86 -18.76 12.30
CA HIS A 43 26.65 -17.96 12.41
C HIS A 43 26.99 -16.45 12.28
N PRO A 44 26.23 -15.64 11.53
CA PRO A 44 26.57 -14.23 11.27
C PRO A 44 26.81 -13.39 12.53
N HIS A 45 26.11 -13.74 13.61
CA HIS A 45 26.16 -13.06 14.92
C HIS A 45 26.96 -13.83 16.00
N ALA A 46 27.75 -14.85 15.64
CA ALA A 46 28.46 -15.71 16.62
C ALA A 46 29.36 -14.93 17.57
N ASP A 47 30.23 -14.07 17.03
CA ASP A 47 31.17 -13.26 17.82
C ASP A 47 30.45 -12.37 18.84
N ALA A 48 29.34 -11.76 18.42
CA ALA A 48 28.55 -10.90 19.28
C ALA A 48 27.86 -11.66 20.41
N VAL A 49 27.34 -12.87 20.12
CA VAL A 49 26.74 -13.73 21.14
C VAL A 49 27.81 -14.22 22.13
N HIS A 50 29.01 -14.55 21.66
CA HIS A 50 30.14 -14.89 22.53
C HIS A 50 30.53 -13.71 23.42
N PHE A 51 30.68 -12.52 22.85
CA PHE A 51 30.96 -11.30 23.61
C PHE A 51 29.91 -11.05 24.69
N ALA A 52 28.62 -11.11 24.32
CA ALA A 52 27.53 -10.89 25.25
C ALA A 52 27.55 -11.91 26.41
N LYS A 53 27.92 -13.16 26.14
CA LYS A 53 28.08 -14.19 27.17
C LYS A 53 29.26 -13.92 28.10
N GLU A 54 30.43 -13.59 27.54
CA GLU A 54 31.65 -13.34 28.31
C GLU A 54 31.53 -12.13 29.24
N HIS A 55 30.75 -11.12 28.83
CA HIS A 55 30.48 -9.93 29.62
C HIS A 55 29.27 -10.06 30.55
N GLY A 56 28.67 -11.26 30.62
CA GLY A 56 27.53 -11.54 31.51
C GLY A 56 26.23 -10.85 31.09
N ILE A 57 26.13 -10.36 29.86
CA ILE A 57 24.93 -9.69 29.32
C ILE A 57 23.83 -10.71 29.02
N VAL A 58 24.22 -11.93 28.62
CA VAL A 58 23.28 -13.03 28.34
C VAL A 58 23.78 -14.35 28.95
N GLN A 59 22.85 -15.11 29.52
CA GLN A 59 23.13 -16.42 30.11
C GLN A 59 22.62 -17.60 29.25
N GLY A 60 21.73 -17.32 28.29
CA GLY A 60 21.02 -18.34 27.51
C GLY A 60 19.88 -19.01 28.27
N TYR A 61 19.32 -20.06 27.69
CA TYR A 61 18.25 -20.86 28.27
C TYR A 61 18.81 -21.99 29.15
N GLN A 62 17.97 -22.55 30.03
CA GLN A 62 18.35 -23.65 30.93
C GLN A 62 18.79 -24.92 30.19
N ASP A 63 18.34 -25.10 28.94
CA ASP A 63 18.73 -26.20 28.06
C ASP A 63 20.12 -26.02 27.42
N GLY A 64 20.82 -24.92 27.74
CA GLY A 64 22.14 -24.59 27.20
C GLY A 64 22.13 -23.92 25.83
N THR A 65 20.95 -23.58 25.30
CA THR A 65 20.78 -22.88 24.01
C THR A 65 20.77 -21.36 24.17
N PHE A 66 21.05 -20.64 23.09
CA PHE A 66 20.87 -19.19 23.00
C PHE A 66 19.77 -18.76 22.04
N ARG A 67 19.49 -19.54 21.00
CA ARG A 67 18.47 -19.33 19.97
C ARG A 67 18.67 -18.02 19.20
N PRO A 68 19.81 -17.85 18.50
CA PRO A 68 20.18 -16.57 17.90
C PRO A 68 19.19 -16.05 16.85
N ASP A 69 18.50 -16.94 16.14
CA ASP A 69 17.51 -16.58 15.11
C ASP A 69 16.09 -16.39 15.65
N SER A 70 15.85 -16.65 16.94
CA SER A 70 14.55 -16.41 17.55
C SER A 70 14.33 -14.91 17.73
N THR A 71 13.16 -14.43 17.29
CA THR A 71 12.72 -13.06 17.53
C THR A 71 12.47 -12.84 19.03
N ILE A 72 12.74 -11.62 19.49
CA ILE A 72 12.61 -11.25 20.91
C ILE A 72 11.46 -10.28 21.14
N ASN A 73 10.83 -10.44 22.30
CA ASN A 73 9.82 -9.49 22.76
C ASN A 73 10.45 -8.29 23.49
N ARG A 74 9.62 -7.28 23.73
CA ARG A 74 10.03 -6.02 24.38
C ARG A 74 10.55 -6.23 25.80
N ALA A 75 10.00 -7.18 26.55
CA ALA A 75 10.47 -7.50 27.90
C ALA A 75 11.89 -8.12 27.88
N GLU A 76 12.11 -9.10 27.00
CA GLU A 76 13.42 -9.72 26.80
C GLU A 76 14.45 -8.70 26.36
N PHE A 77 14.13 -7.88 25.35
CA PHE A 77 15.03 -6.84 24.86
C PHE A 77 15.39 -5.84 25.95
N THR A 78 14.38 -5.31 26.66
CA THR A 78 14.59 -4.32 27.73
C THR A 78 15.43 -4.90 28.85
N LYS A 79 15.17 -6.14 29.28
CA LYS A 79 16.01 -6.81 30.27
C LYS A 79 17.47 -6.82 29.82
N ILE A 80 17.74 -7.33 28.62
CA ILE A 80 19.11 -7.54 28.15
C ILE A 80 19.87 -6.22 28.02
N ILE A 81 19.25 -5.18 27.46
CA ILE A 81 19.89 -3.86 27.35
C ILE A 81 20.13 -3.23 28.72
N MET A 82 19.17 -3.34 29.64
CA MET A 82 19.34 -2.81 31.00
C MET A 82 20.43 -3.57 31.77
N GLU A 83 20.55 -4.87 31.57
CA GLU A 83 21.62 -5.70 32.13
C GLU A 83 22.99 -5.32 31.54
N ALA A 84 23.05 -5.04 30.23
CA ALA A 84 24.28 -4.59 29.56
C ALA A 84 24.80 -3.25 30.08
N VAL A 85 23.91 -2.30 30.38
CA VAL A 85 24.32 -0.94 30.80
C VAL A 85 24.46 -0.81 32.32
N GLN A 86 23.62 -1.50 33.09
CA GLN A 86 23.46 -1.25 34.53
C GLN A 86 23.65 -2.52 35.39
N GLY A 87 23.97 -3.66 34.78
CA GLY A 87 24.12 -4.94 35.47
C GLY A 87 22.81 -5.52 36.01
N GLU A 88 22.92 -6.68 36.65
CA GLU A 88 21.78 -7.40 37.23
C GLU A 88 21.08 -6.55 38.32
N ASP A 89 19.75 -6.59 38.33
CA ASP A 89 18.93 -5.85 39.30
C ASP A 89 18.44 -6.75 40.43
N SER A 90 18.75 -6.37 41.68
CA SER A 90 18.19 -6.98 42.88
C SER A 90 17.09 -6.13 43.54
N GLU A 91 16.75 -4.96 42.98
CA GLU A 91 15.79 -4.02 43.57
C GLU A 91 14.34 -4.36 43.15
N GLU A 92 13.47 -4.53 44.15
CA GLU A 92 12.06 -4.84 43.91
C GLU A 92 11.30 -3.60 43.40
N CYS A 93 10.53 -3.78 42.32
CA CYS A 93 9.62 -2.74 41.83
C CYS A 93 8.20 -2.94 42.38
N THR A 94 7.92 -2.31 43.52
CA THR A 94 6.62 -2.39 44.20
C THR A 94 5.50 -1.59 43.53
N ASP A 95 5.83 -0.64 42.66
CA ASP A 95 4.88 0.26 41.98
C ASP A 95 4.75 -0.03 40.46
N SER A 96 5.17 -1.21 40.00
CA SER A 96 5.18 -1.60 38.57
C SER A 96 3.85 -1.34 37.88
N GLN A 97 2.73 -1.75 38.48
CA GLN A 97 1.38 -1.55 37.93
C GLN A 97 0.93 -0.08 37.85
N LYS A 98 1.54 0.82 38.65
CA LYS A 98 1.31 2.27 38.51
C LYS A 98 2.13 2.88 37.38
N LEU A 99 3.29 2.29 37.09
CA LEU A 99 4.16 2.71 35.99
C LEU A 99 3.61 2.23 34.65
N PHE A 100 3.20 0.96 34.58
CA PHE A 100 2.59 0.31 33.43
C PHE A 100 1.53 -0.70 33.92
N PRO A 101 0.25 -0.56 33.54
CA PRO A 101 -0.84 -1.38 34.06
C PRO A 101 -0.73 -2.86 33.62
N ASP A 102 0.00 -3.14 32.55
CA ASP A 102 0.19 -4.45 31.94
C ASP A 102 1.51 -5.13 32.34
N VAL A 103 2.26 -4.56 33.30
CA VAL A 103 3.47 -5.16 33.87
C VAL A 103 3.15 -5.79 35.22
N PRO A 104 3.10 -7.13 35.34
CA PRO A 104 2.81 -7.79 36.60
C PRO A 104 3.92 -7.55 37.63
N ALA A 105 3.59 -7.41 38.91
CA ALA A 105 4.59 -7.13 39.95
C ALA A 105 5.68 -8.21 40.10
N ASN A 106 5.36 -9.46 39.78
CA ASN A 106 6.24 -10.62 40.02
C ASN A 106 6.75 -11.27 38.72
N ALA A 107 6.66 -10.58 37.57
CA ALA A 107 7.23 -11.11 36.33
C ALA A 107 8.75 -11.00 36.35
N TRP A 108 9.44 -11.91 35.66
CA TRP A 108 10.91 -11.98 35.64
C TRP A 108 11.57 -10.73 35.04
N PHE A 109 10.83 -9.92 34.27
CA PHE A 109 11.31 -8.68 33.64
C PHE A 109 10.94 -7.41 34.43
N THR A 110 10.16 -7.51 35.50
CA THR A 110 9.50 -6.35 36.11
C THR A 110 10.46 -5.31 36.67
N SER A 111 11.50 -5.74 37.38
CA SER A 111 12.54 -4.84 37.92
C SER A 111 13.21 -4.04 36.80
N TYR A 112 13.62 -4.72 35.73
CA TYR A 112 14.25 -4.11 34.56
C TYR A 112 13.37 -3.07 33.87
N VAL A 113 12.10 -3.39 33.64
CA VAL A 113 11.14 -2.45 33.02
C VAL A 113 10.92 -1.22 33.90
N CYS A 114 10.77 -1.42 35.21
CA CYS A 114 10.64 -0.29 36.13
C CYS A 114 11.89 0.59 36.17
N ARG A 115 13.07 -0.03 36.19
CA ARG A 115 14.34 0.70 36.17
C ARG A 115 14.49 1.51 34.89
N ALA A 116 14.19 0.89 33.73
CA ALA A 116 14.19 1.56 32.44
C ALA A 116 13.23 2.76 32.42
N LYS A 117 12.03 2.62 32.99
CA LYS A 117 11.04 3.71 33.09
C LYS A 117 11.52 4.85 33.98
N LYS A 118 12.06 4.53 35.17
CA LYS A 118 12.59 5.53 36.12
C LYS A 118 13.82 6.26 35.56
N ALA A 119 14.63 5.57 34.77
CA ALA A 119 15.80 6.13 34.10
C ALA A 119 15.45 6.92 32.82
N GLY A 120 14.18 6.95 32.40
CA GLY A 120 13.75 7.63 31.18
C GLY A 120 14.09 6.89 29.89
N VAL A 121 14.56 5.65 29.97
CA VAL A 121 14.90 4.79 28.82
C VAL A 121 13.65 4.38 28.04
N ILE A 122 12.56 4.10 28.76
CA ILE A 122 11.27 3.76 28.15
C ILE A 122 10.16 4.67 28.65
N ALA A 123 9.31 5.11 27.72
CA ALA A 123 8.10 5.85 28.03
C ALA A 123 6.85 4.94 28.10
N GLY A 124 6.86 3.82 27.37
CA GLY A 124 5.65 3.04 27.05
C GLY A 124 4.85 3.66 25.92
N TYR A 125 3.68 3.09 25.66
CA TYR A 125 2.75 3.51 24.62
C TYR A 125 1.85 4.66 25.09
N PRO A 126 1.19 5.38 24.17
CA PRO A 126 0.26 6.46 24.53
C PRO A 126 -0.90 6.03 25.43
N ASP A 127 -1.29 4.75 25.39
CA ASP A 127 -2.31 4.15 26.26
C ASP A 127 -1.78 3.84 27.68
N GLY A 128 -0.51 4.15 27.96
CA GLY A 128 0.15 3.92 29.23
C GLY A 128 0.70 2.50 29.42
N THR A 129 0.63 1.62 28.41
CA THR A 129 1.11 0.23 28.50
C THR A 129 2.60 0.07 28.11
N PHE A 130 3.21 -1.05 28.51
CA PHE A 130 4.56 -1.43 28.10
C PHE A 130 4.58 -2.45 26.94
N ARG A 131 3.61 -3.36 26.92
CA ARG A 131 3.40 -4.50 26.02
C ARG A 131 4.55 -5.50 26.07
N PRO A 132 4.77 -6.20 27.20
CA PRO A 132 5.97 -7.01 27.44
C PRO A 132 6.16 -8.15 26.43
N GLU A 133 5.08 -8.80 26.00
CA GLU A 133 5.12 -9.97 25.12
C GLU A 133 5.15 -9.62 23.62
N GLN A 134 4.94 -8.34 23.27
CA GLN A 134 4.97 -7.90 21.88
C GLN A 134 6.41 -7.98 21.35
N LEU A 135 6.59 -8.47 20.12
CA LEU A 135 7.88 -8.43 19.43
C LEU A 135 8.36 -6.99 19.31
N ILE A 136 9.67 -6.77 19.54
CA ILE A 136 10.25 -5.45 19.43
C ILE A 136 10.69 -5.19 17.99
N SER A 137 10.31 -4.04 17.43
CA SER A 137 10.82 -3.59 16.13
C SER A 137 12.18 -2.90 16.27
N PHE A 138 12.94 -2.81 15.18
CA PHE A 138 14.24 -2.15 15.18
C PHE A 138 14.16 -0.67 15.61
N ALA A 139 13.13 0.07 15.20
CA ALA A 139 12.93 1.47 15.60
C ALA A 139 12.76 1.62 17.14
N GLU A 140 11.98 0.74 17.75
CA GLU A 140 11.79 0.72 19.20
C GLU A 140 13.07 0.33 19.93
N ALA A 141 13.75 -0.70 19.44
CA ALA A 141 15.03 -1.14 19.95
C ALA A 141 16.09 -0.03 19.88
N ALA A 142 16.15 0.71 18.78
CA ALA A 142 17.09 1.81 18.59
C ALA A 142 16.89 2.90 19.66
N LYS A 143 15.63 3.29 19.91
CA LYS A 143 15.30 4.23 20.97
C LYS A 143 15.74 3.75 22.34
N ILE A 144 15.44 2.49 22.69
CA ILE A 144 15.81 1.91 23.98
C ILE A 144 17.34 1.88 24.15
N VAL A 145 18.07 1.41 23.15
CA VAL A 145 19.54 1.29 23.20
C VAL A 145 20.19 2.66 23.36
N VAL A 146 19.85 3.61 22.48
CA VAL A 146 20.40 4.98 22.50
C VAL A 146 20.08 5.68 23.82
N SER A 147 18.87 5.52 24.34
CA SER A 147 18.47 6.13 25.62
C SER A 147 19.17 5.46 26.81
N ALA A 148 19.28 4.13 26.82
CA ALA A 148 19.96 3.40 27.89
C ALA A 148 21.45 3.74 27.94
N MET A 149 22.11 3.78 26.78
CA MET A 149 23.53 4.09 26.64
C MET A 149 23.84 5.60 26.66
N GLN A 150 22.81 6.46 26.76
CA GLN A 150 22.94 7.92 26.76
C GLN A 150 23.72 8.47 25.55
N LEU A 151 23.45 7.93 24.36
CA LEU A 151 24.06 8.42 23.13
C LEU A 151 23.40 9.74 22.70
N GLU A 152 24.20 10.67 22.19
CA GLU A 152 23.71 11.91 21.59
C GLU A 152 22.86 11.59 20.35
N HIS A 153 21.73 12.26 20.22
CA HIS A 153 20.81 12.15 19.09
C HIS A 153 20.06 13.47 18.89
N GLU A 154 19.54 13.68 17.69
CA GLU A 154 18.73 14.86 17.36
C GLU A 154 17.24 14.60 17.57
N ASP A 155 16.51 15.60 18.06
CA ASP A 155 15.06 15.56 18.12
C ASP A 155 14.47 15.87 16.74
N THR A 156 13.84 14.88 16.14
CA THR A 156 13.26 14.92 14.80
C THR A 156 11.73 14.83 14.85
N SER A 157 11.05 15.20 13.76
CA SER A 157 9.59 15.04 13.65
C SER A 157 9.15 13.58 13.64
N VAL A 158 10.00 12.68 13.14
CA VAL A 158 9.82 11.23 13.24
C VAL A 158 10.41 10.76 14.56
N TRP A 159 9.61 10.09 15.41
CA TRP A 159 9.97 9.83 16.81
C TRP A 159 11.20 8.93 17.01
N TYR A 160 11.56 8.11 16.02
CA TYR A 160 12.70 7.19 16.09
C TYR A 160 13.92 7.64 15.26
N GLU A 161 13.80 8.65 14.40
CA GLU A 161 14.82 8.96 13.40
C GLU A 161 16.16 9.33 14.03
N GLY A 162 16.18 10.27 14.97
CA GLY A 162 17.41 10.64 15.67
C GLY A 162 18.11 9.46 16.35
N TYR A 163 17.33 8.53 16.91
CA TYR A 163 17.86 7.33 17.56
C TYR A 163 18.48 6.36 16.55
N VAL A 164 17.82 6.11 15.42
CA VAL A 164 18.37 5.25 14.38
C VAL A 164 19.63 5.87 13.77
N ARG A 165 19.64 7.18 13.53
CA ARG A 165 20.83 7.91 13.05
C ARG A 165 22.00 7.80 14.03
N ALA A 166 21.75 7.93 15.33
CA ALA A 166 22.78 7.75 16.35
C ALA A 166 23.41 6.34 16.32
N LEU A 167 22.61 5.29 16.07
CA LEU A 167 23.14 3.94 15.87
C LEU A 167 23.91 3.79 14.54
N ALA A 168 23.43 4.41 13.47
CA ALA A 168 24.11 4.42 12.17
C ALA A 168 25.49 5.08 12.25
N ASP A 169 25.60 6.20 12.97
CA ASP A 169 26.86 6.92 13.19
C ASP A 169 27.89 6.09 13.96
N LYS A 170 27.39 5.25 14.88
CA LYS A 170 28.21 4.26 15.61
C LYS A 170 28.44 2.96 14.82
N LYS A 171 27.96 2.89 13.57
CA LYS A 171 28.03 1.70 12.71
C LYS A 171 27.48 0.43 13.39
N SER A 172 26.48 0.59 14.24
CA SER A 172 25.96 -0.48 15.08
C SER A 172 24.69 -1.14 14.53
N ILE A 173 24.34 -0.92 13.26
CA ILE A 173 23.13 -1.50 12.63
C ILE A 173 23.53 -2.71 11.77
N PRO A 174 23.17 -3.95 12.17
CA PRO A 174 23.42 -5.15 11.37
C PRO A 174 22.88 -5.07 9.93
N GLN A 175 23.56 -5.72 8.99
CA GLN A 175 23.19 -5.71 7.55
C GLN A 175 21.89 -6.45 7.24
N ASP A 176 21.57 -7.46 8.04
CA ASP A 176 20.38 -8.29 7.94
C ASP A 176 19.13 -7.63 8.53
N ILE A 177 19.23 -6.38 9.01
CA ILE A 177 18.08 -5.54 9.32
C ILE A 177 17.62 -4.84 8.04
N SER A 178 16.38 -5.14 7.66
CA SER A 178 15.82 -4.73 6.37
C SER A 178 14.97 -3.46 6.42
N SER A 179 14.40 -3.11 7.57
CA SER A 179 13.51 -1.94 7.73
C SER A 179 13.45 -1.47 9.18
N PHE A 180 12.82 -0.31 9.43
CA PHE A 180 12.56 0.20 10.77
C PHE A 180 11.63 -0.71 11.59
N GLU A 181 10.70 -1.42 10.94
CA GLU A 181 9.74 -2.33 11.59
C GLU A 181 10.27 -3.77 11.71
N HIS A 182 11.49 -4.05 11.27
CA HIS A 182 12.10 -5.37 11.32
C HIS A 182 12.08 -5.93 12.76
N PRO A 183 11.40 -7.06 13.02
CA PRO A 183 11.43 -7.70 14.32
C PRO A 183 12.84 -8.20 14.63
N LEU A 184 13.40 -7.80 15.77
CA LEU A 184 14.78 -8.18 16.08
C LEU A 184 14.88 -9.63 16.55
N THR A 185 15.97 -10.28 16.15
CA THR A 185 16.40 -11.57 16.72
C THR A 185 17.35 -11.38 17.90
N ARG A 186 17.51 -12.43 18.71
CA ARG A 186 18.49 -12.49 19.81
C ARG A 186 19.92 -12.22 19.31
N GLY A 187 20.27 -12.74 18.14
CA GLY A 187 21.57 -12.53 17.50
C GLY A 187 21.78 -11.07 17.08
N GLN A 188 20.79 -10.46 16.44
CA GLN A 188 20.89 -9.05 16.01
C GLN A 188 20.99 -8.09 17.20
N MET A 189 20.24 -8.33 18.28
CA MET A 189 20.36 -7.55 19.52
C MET A 189 21.76 -7.69 20.13
N ALA A 190 22.32 -8.90 20.16
CA ALA A 190 23.69 -9.11 20.63
C ALA A 190 24.70 -8.37 19.75
N GLU A 191 24.52 -8.38 18.43
CA GLU A 191 25.38 -7.67 17.47
C GLU A 191 25.31 -6.14 17.64
N ILE A 192 24.12 -5.55 17.80
CA ILE A 192 23.98 -4.11 18.10
C ILE A 192 24.74 -3.76 19.39
N THR A 193 24.52 -4.53 20.45
CA THR A 193 25.15 -4.32 21.77
C THR A 193 26.67 -4.48 21.70
N TYR A 194 27.15 -5.52 21.03
CA TYR A 194 28.57 -5.79 20.82
C TYR A 194 29.26 -4.63 20.10
N ARG A 195 28.68 -4.15 18.99
CA ARG A 195 29.27 -3.05 18.21
C ARG A 195 29.40 -1.76 19.02
N LEU A 196 28.45 -1.48 19.89
CA LEU A 196 28.46 -0.28 20.74
C LEU A 196 29.45 -0.39 21.90
N LEU A 197 29.58 -1.56 22.52
CA LEU A 197 30.43 -1.74 23.71
C LEU A 197 31.88 -2.08 23.38
N ALA A 198 32.13 -2.81 22.29
CA ALA A 198 33.47 -3.21 21.90
C ALA A 198 34.23 -2.13 21.13
N ASP A 199 33.52 -1.13 20.58
CA ASP A 199 34.08 -0.07 19.69
C ASP A 199 34.89 -0.64 18.51
N ILE A 200 34.60 -1.89 18.14
CA ILE A 200 35.33 -2.66 17.12
C ILE A 200 34.30 -3.48 16.33
N SER A 201 34.08 -3.13 15.06
CA SER A 201 33.55 -4.08 14.10
C SER A 201 33.99 -3.73 12.68
N PRO A 202 34.70 -4.65 11.98
CA PRO A 202 35.00 -4.49 10.56
C PRO A 202 33.78 -4.77 9.67
N LYS A 203 32.66 -5.22 10.25
CA LYS A 203 31.45 -5.56 9.50
C LYS A 203 30.76 -4.31 8.99
N ALA A 204 30.19 -4.40 7.79
CA ALA A 204 29.35 -3.34 7.25
C ALA A 204 28.18 -3.04 8.20
N SER A 205 27.74 -1.78 8.22
CA SER A 205 26.58 -1.31 8.98
C SER A 205 25.61 -0.65 8.03
N ARG A 206 24.31 -0.84 8.26
CA ARG A 206 23.29 -0.08 7.53
C ARG A 206 23.31 1.37 8.01
N THR A 207 22.92 2.27 7.12
CA THR A 207 22.62 3.67 7.41
C THR A 207 21.13 3.85 7.70
N TYR A 208 20.73 5.04 8.16
CA TYR A 208 19.30 5.39 8.24
C TYR A 208 18.67 5.33 6.85
N GLU A 209 19.38 5.84 5.85
CA GLU A 209 18.96 5.90 4.46
C GLU A 209 18.71 4.49 3.90
N ASP A 210 19.62 3.55 4.17
CA ASP A 210 19.51 2.14 3.75
C ASP A 210 18.24 1.44 4.25
N LEU A 211 17.74 1.87 5.43
CA LEU A 211 16.53 1.34 6.07
C LEU A 211 15.27 2.12 5.70
N SER A 212 15.43 3.38 5.30
CA SER A 212 14.35 4.23 4.78
C SER A 212 13.99 3.92 3.33
N GLN A 213 14.90 3.24 2.62
CA GLN A 213 14.67 2.73 1.28
C GLN A 213 14.05 1.33 1.36
N PRO A 214 13.07 1.00 0.50
CA PRO A 214 12.49 -0.34 0.48
C PRO A 214 13.59 -1.38 0.27
N ALA A 215 13.57 -2.46 1.05
CA ALA A 215 14.59 -3.50 1.04
C ALA A 215 14.82 -4.04 -0.38
N VAL A 216 15.88 -3.56 -1.04
CA VAL A 216 16.41 -4.20 -2.24
C VAL A 216 17.04 -5.51 -1.78
N MET A 217 16.36 -6.63 -2.05
CA MET A 217 17.03 -7.92 -2.01
C MET A 217 18.17 -7.87 -3.04
N HIS A 218 19.40 -7.79 -2.55
CA HIS A 218 20.57 -8.14 -3.34
C HIS A 218 20.50 -9.64 -3.64
N ASP A 219 19.76 -10.01 -4.68
CA ASP A 219 20.13 -11.18 -5.46
C ASP A 219 21.21 -10.75 -6.45
N THR A 220 22.28 -11.54 -6.49
CA THR A 220 23.40 -11.36 -7.39
C THR A 220 22.95 -11.66 -8.81
N GLY A 221 22.45 -10.65 -9.53
CA GLY A 221 22.06 -10.85 -10.93
C GLY A 221 21.46 -9.62 -11.58
N ASN A 222 22.31 -8.92 -12.34
CA ASN A 222 22.00 -7.96 -13.40
C ASN A 222 21.69 -6.51 -12.97
N SER A 223 22.61 -5.63 -13.38
CA SER A 223 22.47 -4.19 -13.42
C SER A 223 21.44 -3.79 -14.46
N ASP A 224 20.39 -3.09 -14.03
CA ASP A 224 19.73 -1.94 -14.68
C ASP A 224 18.31 -1.83 -14.09
N ASP A 225 18.11 -0.92 -13.12
CA ASP A 225 16.88 -0.11 -12.93
C ASP A 225 16.88 0.58 -11.56
N ASN A 226 17.19 1.87 -11.57
CA ASN A 226 17.15 2.78 -10.42
C ASN A 226 15.77 3.45 -10.34
N ALA A 227 14.71 2.68 -10.07
CA ALA A 227 13.36 3.18 -9.83
C ALA A 227 13.02 3.08 -8.34
N SER A 228 12.77 4.22 -7.69
CA SER A 228 12.47 4.31 -6.26
C SER A 228 11.04 3.83 -5.98
N ARG A 229 10.86 2.62 -5.41
CA ARG A 229 9.52 2.05 -5.15
C ARG A 229 8.84 2.69 -3.92
N ALA A 230 7.52 2.84 -3.96
CA ALA A 230 6.67 3.33 -2.87
C ALA A 230 5.54 2.33 -2.54
N ILE A 231 4.93 2.47 -1.35
CA ILE A 231 3.88 1.56 -0.85
C ILE A 231 2.60 2.34 -0.56
N ALA A 232 1.46 1.78 -0.95
CA ALA A 232 0.12 2.23 -0.58
C ALA A 232 -0.66 1.07 0.06
N THR A 233 -1.59 1.34 0.98
CA THR A 233 -2.40 0.28 1.60
C THR A 233 -3.84 0.73 1.77
N PHE A 234 -4.77 -0.11 1.30
CA PHE A 234 -6.19 0.20 1.20
C PHE A 234 -7.05 -0.95 1.70
N ALA A 235 -8.09 -0.66 2.48
CA ALA A 235 -9.17 -1.60 2.80
C ALA A 235 -10.43 -1.20 2.02
N GLY A 236 -10.95 -2.13 1.22
CA GLY A 236 -12.01 -1.85 0.24
C GLY A 236 -13.12 -2.90 0.20
N GLY A 237 -13.34 -3.63 1.29
CA GLY A 237 -14.18 -4.83 1.31
C GLY A 237 -13.38 -6.08 0.95
N CYS A 238 -14.05 -7.09 0.38
CA CYS A 238 -13.38 -8.32 -0.03
C CYS A 238 -12.13 -8.05 -0.88
N PHE A 239 -10.97 -8.45 -0.36
CA PHE A 239 -9.69 -8.11 -0.95
C PHE A 239 -9.43 -8.77 -2.32
N TRP A 240 -10.14 -9.85 -2.67
CA TRP A 240 -10.05 -10.53 -3.96
C TRP A 240 -10.51 -9.63 -5.10
N CYS A 241 -11.44 -8.72 -4.80
CA CYS A 241 -11.92 -7.74 -5.76
C CYS A 241 -11.05 -6.47 -5.80
N MET A 242 -10.25 -6.23 -4.75
CA MET A 242 -9.40 -5.05 -4.66
C MET A 242 -8.01 -5.27 -5.29
N ASP A 243 -7.56 -6.52 -5.39
CA ASP A 243 -6.26 -6.91 -5.96
C ASP A 243 -6.13 -6.62 -7.48
N PRO A 244 -7.01 -7.14 -8.36
CA PRO A 244 -6.85 -7.01 -9.82
C PRO A 244 -6.74 -5.58 -10.34
N PRO A 245 -7.55 -4.60 -9.86
CA PRO A 245 -7.48 -3.22 -10.32
C PRO A 245 -6.10 -2.56 -10.15
N TYR A 246 -5.28 -3.03 -9.21
CA TYR A 246 -3.91 -2.51 -9.04
C TYR A 246 -2.89 -3.31 -9.85
N GLN A 247 -2.97 -4.65 -9.86
CA GLN A 247 -2.00 -5.46 -10.61
C GLN A 247 -2.01 -5.22 -12.12
N GLU A 248 -3.14 -4.81 -12.68
CA GLU A 248 -3.29 -4.52 -14.10
C GLU A 248 -2.82 -3.10 -14.47
N HIS A 249 -2.43 -2.27 -13.48
CA HIS A 249 -2.05 -0.89 -13.70
C HIS A 249 -0.55 -0.72 -13.97
N GLU A 250 -0.20 0.02 -15.01
CA GLU A 250 1.19 0.35 -15.32
C GLU A 250 1.85 1.12 -14.15
N GLY A 251 3.10 0.80 -13.85
CA GLY A 251 3.81 1.35 -12.69
C GLY A 251 3.52 0.66 -11.37
N VAL A 252 2.55 -0.26 -11.29
CA VAL A 252 2.40 -1.15 -10.13
C VAL A 252 3.29 -2.37 -10.31
N TYR A 253 4.19 -2.59 -9.36
CA TYR A 253 5.06 -3.77 -9.34
C TYR A 253 4.37 -5.00 -8.76
N ASP A 254 3.60 -4.78 -7.69
CA ASP A 254 2.95 -5.85 -6.96
C ASP A 254 1.73 -5.33 -6.18
N ALA A 255 0.73 -6.17 -5.99
CA ALA A 255 -0.39 -5.93 -5.11
C ALA A 255 -0.73 -7.21 -4.35
N ILE A 256 -0.44 -7.22 -3.05
CA ILE A 256 -0.69 -8.39 -2.19
C ILE A 256 -1.89 -8.15 -1.29
N VAL A 257 -2.66 -9.21 -1.04
CA VAL A 257 -3.84 -9.15 -0.17
C VAL A 257 -3.50 -9.59 1.26
N GLY A 258 -4.19 -9.03 2.24
CA GLY A 258 -3.89 -9.25 3.64
C GLY A 258 -4.83 -8.51 4.58
N TYR A 259 -4.39 -8.32 5.82
CA TYR A 259 -5.18 -7.75 6.89
C TYR A 259 -4.44 -6.58 7.54
N ALA A 260 -5.10 -5.43 7.69
CA ALA A 260 -4.48 -4.22 8.23
C ALA A 260 -5.41 -3.42 9.15
N GLY A 261 -4.84 -2.45 9.88
CA GLY A 261 -5.58 -1.45 10.67
C GLY A 261 -6.08 -1.89 12.04
N GLY A 262 -6.03 -3.19 12.34
CA GLY A 262 -6.39 -3.73 13.64
C GLY A 262 -5.27 -3.64 14.67
N THR A 263 -5.67 -3.52 15.93
CA THR A 263 -4.78 -3.49 17.10
C THR A 263 -4.39 -4.87 17.60
N ALA A 264 -4.84 -5.96 16.95
CA ALA A 264 -4.44 -7.31 17.34
C ALA A 264 -3.07 -7.65 16.72
N ASP A 265 -2.26 -8.40 17.47
CA ASP A 265 -0.87 -8.69 17.11
C ASP A 265 -0.74 -9.80 16.05
N THR A 266 -1.86 -10.37 15.61
CA THR A 266 -1.96 -11.42 14.60
C THR A 266 -3.25 -11.29 13.79
N ALA A 267 -3.20 -11.65 12.51
CA ALA A 267 -4.39 -11.78 11.68
C ALA A 267 -4.41 -13.14 10.97
N GLU A 268 -5.07 -14.12 11.56
CA GLU A 268 -5.43 -15.38 10.90
C GLU A 268 -6.76 -15.19 10.15
N TYR A 269 -6.86 -15.62 8.89
CA TYR A 269 -8.06 -15.42 8.06
C TYR A 269 -9.35 -15.84 8.75
N SER A 270 -9.33 -16.99 9.41
CA SER A 270 -10.50 -17.54 10.11
C SER A 270 -11.01 -16.64 11.25
N GLN A 271 -10.15 -15.81 11.83
CA GLN A 271 -10.51 -14.86 12.89
C GLN A 271 -10.95 -13.51 12.31
N VAL A 272 -10.37 -13.10 11.18
CA VAL A 272 -10.72 -11.85 10.49
C VAL A 272 -12.10 -11.97 9.82
N VAL A 273 -12.37 -13.06 9.09
CA VAL A 273 -13.67 -13.28 8.43
C VAL A 273 -14.81 -13.44 9.43
N ARG A 274 -14.53 -13.97 10.62
CA ARG A 274 -15.51 -14.05 11.73
C ARG A 274 -15.75 -12.70 12.43
N GLY A 275 -15.00 -11.65 12.06
CA GLY A 275 -15.06 -10.34 12.69
C GLY A 275 -14.55 -10.33 14.14
N THR A 276 -13.73 -11.32 14.52
CA THR A 276 -13.20 -11.45 15.90
C THR A 276 -11.91 -10.67 16.13
N THR A 277 -11.32 -10.12 15.07
CA THR A 277 -10.19 -9.20 15.16
C THR A 277 -10.57 -7.84 14.59
N PRO A 278 -9.97 -6.75 15.06
CA PRO A 278 -10.22 -5.41 14.52
C PRO A 278 -9.45 -5.15 13.21
N HIS A 279 -9.09 -6.18 12.44
CA HIS A 279 -8.43 -5.99 11.14
C HIS A 279 -9.46 -5.87 10.02
N ARG A 280 -9.09 -5.15 8.97
CA ARG A 280 -9.81 -5.08 7.71
C ARG A 280 -9.08 -5.85 6.63
N GLU A 281 -9.82 -6.55 5.78
CA GLU A 281 -9.27 -7.05 4.53
C GLU A 281 -8.75 -5.87 3.70
N SER A 282 -7.50 -6.00 3.28
CA SER A 282 -6.71 -4.92 2.71
C SER A 282 -5.84 -5.42 1.57
N VAL A 283 -5.47 -4.50 0.68
CA VAL A 283 -4.46 -4.70 -0.35
C VAL A 283 -3.29 -3.75 -0.07
N GLN A 284 -2.07 -4.26 -0.19
CA GLN A 284 -0.84 -3.47 -0.13
C GLN A 284 -0.22 -3.43 -1.52
N VAL A 285 -0.11 -2.23 -2.08
CA VAL A 285 0.33 -1.97 -3.44
C VAL A 285 1.76 -1.41 -3.41
N THR A 286 2.67 -2.08 -4.10
CA THR A 286 4.04 -1.59 -4.34
C THR A 286 4.10 -1.00 -5.74
N TYR A 287 4.52 0.25 -5.87
CA TYR A 287 4.44 0.99 -7.14
C TYR A 287 5.65 1.90 -7.36
N ASP A 288 5.86 2.31 -8.62
CA ASP A 288 6.81 3.34 -9.01
C ASP A 288 6.11 4.71 -9.02
N PRO A 289 6.41 5.62 -8.07
CA PRO A 289 5.85 6.97 -8.05
C PRO A 289 6.27 7.83 -9.26
N GLY A 290 7.29 7.42 -10.03
CA GLY A 290 7.67 8.03 -11.30
C GLY A 290 6.78 7.62 -12.48
N VAL A 291 6.00 6.54 -12.35
CA VAL A 291 5.11 6.01 -13.40
C VAL A 291 3.65 6.14 -13.01
N VAL A 292 3.28 5.83 -11.76
CA VAL A 292 1.93 5.98 -11.22
C VAL A 292 1.97 6.71 -9.89
N SER A 293 1.19 7.77 -9.76
CA SER A 293 1.14 8.59 -8.55
C SER A 293 0.23 7.98 -7.47
N TYR A 294 0.45 8.36 -6.21
CA TYR A 294 -0.46 7.99 -5.12
C TYR A 294 -1.89 8.51 -5.36
N ALA A 295 -2.04 9.64 -6.03
CA ALA A 295 -3.35 10.21 -6.38
C ALA A 295 -4.11 9.32 -7.38
N GLU A 296 -3.41 8.72 -8.35
CA GLU A 296 -4.01 7.75 -9.27
C GLU A 296 -4.42 6.47 -8.55
N LEU A 297 -3.60 5.96 -7.61
CA LEU A 297 -3.98 4.82 -6.77
C LEU A 297 -5.22 5.11 -5.92
N LEU A 298 -5.38 6.35 -5.42
CA LEU A 298 -6.60 6.77 -4.73
C LEU A 298 -7.81 6.79 -5.67
N ASP A 299 -7.66 7.25 -6.91
CA ASP A 299 -8.76 7.23 -7.90
C ASP A 299 -9.20 5.78 -8.22
N ILE A 300 -8.23 4.87 -8.39
CA ILE A 300 -8.52 3.44 -8.51
C ILE A 300 -9.30 2.96 -7.29
N PHE A 301 -8.81 3.24 -6.08
CA PHE A 301 -9.47 2.84 -4.83
C PHE A 301 -10.93 3.28 -4.78
N TRP A 302 -11.20 4.58 -5.00
CA TRP A 302 -12.56 5.13 -4.93
C TRP A 302 -13.49 4.46 -5.93
N ARG A 303 -13.00 4.15 -7.14
CA ARG A 303 -13.77 3.49 -8.21
C ARG A 303 -14.14 2.04 -7.92
N GLN A 304 -13.50 1.40 -6.95
CA GLN A 304 -13.78 0.01 -6.62
C GLN A 304 -14.75 -0.16 -5.45
N ILE A 305 -15.04 0.89 -4.69
CA ILE A 305 -15.83 0.82 -3.46
C ILE A 305 -17.14 1.60 -3.55
N ASN A 306 -18.09 1.28 -2.67
CA ASN A 306 -19.14 2.20 -2.25
C ASN A 306 -18.62 3.06 -1.08
N PRO A 307 -18.29 4.35 -1.31
CA PRO A 307 -17.65 5.21 -0.32
C PRO A 307 -18.59 5.63 0.82
N THR A 308 -19.90 5.38 0.70
CA THR A 308 -20.91 5.77 1.71
C THR A 308 -21.37 4.59 2.58
N ASP A 309 -20.92 3.37 2.29
CA ASP A 309 -21.33 2.18 3.03
C ASP A 309 -20.50 1.96 4.30
N SER A 310 -21.09 2.28 5.44
CA SER A 310 -20.43 2.18 6.75
C SER A 310 -20.46 0.78 7.36
N GLY A 311 -21.18 -0.20 6.77
CA GLY A 311 -21.40 -1.51 7.39
C GLY A 311 -20.72 -2.69 6.70
N GLY A 312 -19.84 -2.42 5.75
CA GLY A 312 -19.12 -3.40 4.94
C GLY A 312 -19.58 -3.39 3.49
N GLN A 313 -18.67 -3.62 2.56
CA GLN A 313 -18.92 -3.39 1.14
C GLN A 313 -19.88 -4.40 0.51
N PHE A 314 -20.98 -3.90 -0.06
CA PHE A 314 -21.96 -4.68 -0.83
C PHE A 314 -22.55 -5.85 -0.02
N ALA A 315 -22.51 -7.08 -0.56
CA ALA A 315 -22.94 -8.27 0.16
C ALA A 315 -22.03 -8.64 1.34
N ASP A 316 -20.78 -8.17 1.37
CA ASP A 316 -19.82 -8.49 2.43
C ASP A 316 -20.00 -7.54 3.61
N ARG A 317 -20.67 -8.00 4.66
CA ARG A 317 -21.02 -7.19 5.84
C ARG A 317 -20.12 -7.51 7.02
N GLY A 318 -19.79 -6.48 7.80
CA GLY A 318 -18.92 -6.58 8.98
C GLY A 318 -17.78 -5.57 8.96
N PHE A 319 -17.18 -5.34 10.12
CA PHE A 319 -16.09 -4.38 10.29
C PHE A 319 -14.92 -4.67 9.34
N GLN A 320 -14.57 -5.95 9.18
CA GLN A 320 -13.47 -6.41 8.33
C GLN A 320 -13.63 -6.04 6.85
N TYR A 321 -14.85 -5.71 6.41
CA TYR A 321 -15.15 -5.29 5.05
C TYR A 321 -15.44 -3.78 4.94
N THR A 322 -15.27 -3.01 6.02
CA THR A 322 -15.39 -1.54 5.96
C THR A 322 -14.17 -0.91 5.28
N THR A 323 -14.32 0.33 4.81
CA THR A 323 -13.32 0.98 3.97
C THR A 323 -12.32 1.81 4.77
N ALA A 324 -11.05 1.77 4.37
CA ALA A 324 -9.99 2.55 4.99
C ALA A 324 -8.84 2.84 4.00
N ILE A 325 -8.20 3.99 4.17
CA ILE A 325 -6.93 4.33 3.55
C ILE A 325 -5.89 4.41 4.67
N TYR A 326 -4.84 3.58 4.57
CA TYR A 326 -3.76 3.56 5.55
C TYR A 326 -2.56 4.34 4.99
N TYR A 327 -2.30 5.52 5.55
CA TYR A 327 -1.21 6.37 5.05
C TYR A 327 0.14 5.96 5.65
N HIS A 328 1.16 5.88 4.80
CA HIS A 328 2.55 5.58 5.16
C HIS A 328 3.39 6.84 5.37
N SER A 329 2.91 7.99 4.90
CA SER A 329 3.58 9.29 5.03
C SER A 329 2.58 10.42 5.25
N GLN A 330 3.10 11.58 5.69
CA GLN A 330 2.28 12.78 5.85
C GLN A 330 1.75 13.31 4.51
N GLU A 331 2.49 13.09 3.42
CA GLU A 331 2.04 13.42 2.06
C GLU A 331 0.87 12.53 1.64
N GLN A 332 0.97 11.21 1.85
CA GLN A 332 -0.15 10.30 1.59
C GLN A 332 -1.38 10.66 2.41
N LYS A 333 -1.20 11.04 3.68
CA LYS A 333 -2.30 11.53 4.52
C LYS A 333 -2.98 12.75 3.89
N GLN A 334 -2.21 13.75 3.48
CA GLN A 334 -2.75 14.97 2.87
C GLN A 334 -3.49 14.67 1.56
N LEU A 335 -2.92 13.84 0.69
CA LEU A 335 -3.54 13.44 -0.57
C LEU A 335 -4.81 12.60 -0.35
N ALA A 336 -4.81 11.70 0.63
CA ALA A 336 -5.98 10.93 1.01
C ALA A 336 -7.10 11.83 1.54
N GLU A 337 -6.78 12.75 2.46
CA GLU A 337 -7.74 13.70 3.04
C GLU A 337 -8.31 14.63 1.97
N ALA A 338 -7.47 15.14 1.07
CA ALA A 338 -7.87 15.97 -0.05
C ALA A 338 -8.76 15.20 -1.04
N SER A 339 -8.41 13.96 -1.42
CA SER A 339 -9.21 13.16 -2.35
C SER A 339 -10.57 12.76 -1.75
N LYS A 340 -10.61 12.38 -0.47
CA LYS A 340 -11.86 12.11 0.25
C LYS A 340 -12.76 13.34 0.26
N LYS A 341 -12.18 14.50 0.61
CA LYS A 341 -12.92 15.76 0.63
C LYS A 341 -13.44 16.12 -0.77
N ALA A 342 -12.61 15.99 -1.80
CA ALA A 342 -13.02 16.26 -3.17
C ALA A 342 -14.17 15.34 -3.61
N LEU A 343 -14.14 14.06 -3.22
CA LEU A 343 -15.21 13.11 -3.50
C LEU A 343 -16.51 13.48 -2.78
N ASP A 344 -16.43 13.88 -1.52
CA ASP A 344 -17.58 14.31 -0.71
C ASP A 344 -18.21 15.60 -1.28
N ASP A 345 -17.37 16.60 -1.58
CA ASP A 345 -17.78 17.88 -2.15
C ASP A 345 -18.35 17.76 -3.57
N SER A 346 -18.00 16.70 -4.30
CA SER A 346 -18.44 16.50 -5.69
C SER A 346 -19.95 16.25 -5.83
N GLY A 347 -20.63 15.84 -4.75
CA GLY A 347 -22.05 15.47 -4.79
C GLY A 347 -22.36 14.23 -5.64
N LYS A 348 -21.33 13.45 -6.02
CA LYS A 348 -21.48 12.20 -6.79
C LYS A 348 -22.32 11.15 -6.06
N PHE A 349 -22.24 11.16 -4.74
CA PHE A 349 -23.01 10.31 -3.84
C PHE A 349 -23.94 11.16 -2.97
N PRO A 350 -25.17 10.71 -2.72
CA PRO A 350 -26.15 11.45 -1.92
C PRO A 350 -25.81 11.46 -0.43
N ASP A 351 -25.07 10.45 0.02
CA ASP A 351 -24.64 10.27 1.40
C ASP A 351 -23.16 10.63 1.58
N PRO A 352 -22.71 11.01 2.79
CA PRO A 352 -21.31 11.38 3.03
C PRO A 352 -20.33 10.22 2.83
N VAL A 353 -19.09 10.54 2.43
CA VAL A 353 -18.00 9.56 2.33
C VAL A 353 -17.54 9.14 3.73
N VAL A 354 -17.72 7.86 4.06
CA VAL A 354 -17.46 7.29 5.40
C VAL A 354 -16.10 6.59 5.52
N THR A 355 -15.32 6.49 4.45
CA THR A 355 -14.00 5.84 4.47
C THR A 355 -13.05 6.48 5.48
N ASP A 356 -12.43 5.65 6.32
CA ASP A 356 -11.46 6.10 7.32
C ASP A 356 -10.10 6.44 6.67
N ILE A 357 -9.41 7.43 7.23
CA ILE A 357 -8.01 7.74 6.87
C ILE A 357 -7.18 7.57 8.14
N LEU A 358 -6.39 6.51 8.19
CA LEU A 358 -5.73 6.05 9.41
C LEU A 358 -4.22 5.93 9.17
N PRO A 359 -3.39 6.14 10.20
CA PRO A 359 -1.97 5.83 10.07
C PRO A 359 -1.82 4.34 9.76
N TYR A 360 -0.94 4.02 8.82
CA TYR A 360 -0.49 2.66 8.64
C TYR A 360 0.19 2.16 9.93
N SER A 361 -0.05 0.90 10.26
CA SER A 361 0.55 0.24 11.44
C SER A 361 1.16 -1.09 11.02
N THR A 362 0.34 -2.13 10.88
CA THR A 362 0.79 -3.48 10.49
C THR A 362 -0.05 -3.99 9.33
N PHE A 363 0.60 -4.75 8.44
CA PHE A 363 -0.04 -5.55 7.41
C PHE A 363 0.36 -7.01 7.59
N PHE A 364 -0.63 -7.88 7.69
CA PHE A 364 -0.44 -9.32 7.72
C PHE A 364 -0.80 -9.88 6.34
N PRO A 365 0.17 -10.38 5.55
CA PRO A 365 -0.15 -11.04 4.30
C PRO A 365 -1.14 -12.16 4.53
N ALA A 366 -2.18 -12.23 3.70
CA ALA A 366 -3.09 -13.37 3.70
C ALA A 366 -2.36 -14.60 3.16
N GLU A 367 -2.89 -15.77 3.50
CA GLU A 367 -2.38 -17.07 3.11
C GLU A 367 -2.22 -17.16 1.59
N GLU A 368 -1.26 -17.97 1.11
CA GLU A 368 -0.90 -18.08 -0.31
C GLU A 368 -2.09 -18.37 -1.24
N TYR A 369 -3.13 -19.04 -0.75
CA TYR A 369 -4.33 -19.30 -1.56
C TYR A 369 -5.13 -18.02 -1.88
N HIS A 370 -5.02 -16.98 -1.05
CA HIS A 370 -5.69 -15.70 -1.24
C HIS A 370 -4.99 -14.79 -2.25
N GLN A 371 -3.67 -14.92 -2.37
CA GLN A 371 -2.87 -14.14 -3.32
C GLN A 371 -3.25 -14.51 -4.75
N ASP A 372 -3.44 -13.52 -5.64
CA ASP A 372 -3.83 -13.75 -7.04
C ASP A 372 -5.09 -14.61 -7.20
N TYR A 373 -6.05 -14.52 -6.27
CA TYR A 373 -7.22 -15.41 -6.26
C TYR A 373 -8.02 -15.35 -7.58
N TYR A 374 -8.09 -14.17 -8.20
CA TYR A 374 -8.73 -13.95 -9.49
C TYR A 374 -8.06 -14.73 -10.64
N LYS A 375 -6.74 -14.95 -10.59
CA LYS A 375 -6.00 -15.79 -11.55
C LYS A 375 -6.14 -17.27 -11.21
N LYS A 376 -5.94 -17.62 -9.93
CA LYS A 376 -5.92 -19.02 -9.45
C LYS A 376 -7.30 -19.67 -9.50
N SER A 377 -8.38 -18.90 -9.35
CA SER A 377 -9.76 -19.39 -9.27
C SER A 377 -10.76 -18.49 -10.02
N SER A 378 -10.44 -18.15 -11.27
CA SER A 378 -11.17 -17.20 -12.12
C SER A 378 -12.69 -17.42 -12.19
N GLU A 379 -13.17 -18.64 -12.47
CA GLU A 379 -14.62 -18.91 -12.58
C GLU A 379 -15.39 -18.66 -11.27
N HIS A 380 -14.75 -18.90 -10.13
CA HIS A 380 -15.36 -18.63 -8.84
C HIS A 380 -15.33 -17.13 -8.55
N TYR A 381 -14.19 -16.48 -8.79
CA TYR A 381 -14.01 -15.04 -8.64
C TYR A 381 -15.03 -14.25 -9.47
N GLU A 382 -15.18 -14.54 -10.76
CA GLU A 382 -16.13 -13.83 -11.64
C GLU A 382 -17.58 -13.95 -11.16
N ARG A 383 -17.96 -15.14 -10.70
CA ARG A 383 -19.29 -15.39 -10.14
C ARG A 383 -19.49 -14.63 -8.83
N TYR A 384 -18.47 -14.59 -7.99
CA TYR A 384 -18.48 -13.90 -6.70
C TYR A 384 -18.54 -12.38 -6.90
N LYS A 385 -17.67 -11.80 -7.73
CA LYS A 385 -17.64 -10.36 -8.06
C LYS A 385 -19.02 -9.89 -8.53
N LYS A 386 -19.63 -10.65 -9.45
CA LYS A 386 -21.00 -10.37 -9.92
C LYS A 386 -22.05 -10.53 -8.83
N GLY A 387 -21.99 -11.63 -8.08
CA GLY A 387 -22.98 -11.97 -7.05
C GLY A 387 -22.93 -11.08 -5.82
N SER A 388 -21.78 -10.47 -5.52
CA SER A 388 -21.58 -9.57 -4.38
C SER A 388 -22.33 -8.24 -4.53
N GLY A 389 -22.66 -7.84 -5.77
CA GLY A 389 -23.21 -6.53 -6.10
C GLY A 389 -22.15 -5.47 -6.43
N ARG A 390 -20.86 -5.77 -6.24
CA ARG A 390 -19.76 -4.83 -6.56
C ARG A 390 -19.72 -4.47 -8.04
N GLU A 391 -19.73 -5.46 -8.93
CA GLU A 391 -19.67 -5.23 -10.39
C GLU A 391 -20.80 -4.30 -10.84
N GLY A 392 -22.04 -4.61 -10.46
CA GLY A 392 -23.21 -3.79 -10.82
C GLY A 392 -23.14 -2.38 -10.24
N PHE A 393 -22.71 -2.21 -8.98
CA PHE A 393 -22.54 -0.88 -8.41
C PHE A 393 -21.50 -0.04 -9.15
N ILE A 394 -20.37 -0.65 -9.53
CA ILE A 394 -19.30 0.04 -10.27
C ILE A 394 -19.81 0.43 -11.66
N GLU A 395 -20.46 -0.49 -12.37
CA GLU A 395 -21.07 -0.21 -13.67
C GLU A 395 -22.11 0.92 -13.57
N GLU A 396 -22.99 0.89 -12.58
CA GLU A 396 -24.06 1.89 -12.46
C GLU A 396 -23.55 3.26 -11.99
N ASN A 397 -22.68 3.29 -10.98
CA ASN A 397 -22.25 4.55 -10.37
C ASN A 397 -21.05 5.14 -11.06
N TRP A 398 -20.02 4.35 -11.35
CA TRP A 398 -18.79 4.90 -11.91
C TRP A 398 -18.87 5.12 -13.42
N ALA A 399 -19.67 4.36 -14.17
CA ALA A 399 -19.99 4.76 -15.54
C ALA A 399 -20.81 6.05 -15.56
N ARG A 400 -21.85 6.16 -14.71
CA ARG A 400 -22.64 7.41 -14.56
C ARG A 400 -21.78 8.58 -14.11
N ILE A 401 -20.88 8.39 -13.15
CA ILE A 401 -19.99 9.43 -12.63
C ILE A 401 -18.96 9.83 -13.69
N ALA A 402 -18.30 8.89 -14.36
CA ALA A 402 -17.41 9.19 -15.47
C ALA A 402 -18.15 9.93 -16.58
N ALA A 403 -19.41 9.56 -16.83
CA ALA A 403 -20.27 10.29 -17.74
C ALA A 403 -20.50 11.73 -17.27
N LEU A 404 -20.91 11.92 -16.02
CA LEU A 404 -21.16 13.26 -15.46
C LEU A 404 -19.88 14.11 -15.37
N GLU A 405 -18.74 13.54 -15.02
CA GLU A 405 -17.45 14.24 -14.95
C GLU A 405 -16.96 14.67 -16.31
N PHE A 406 -17.09 13.79 -17.31
CA PHE A 406 -16.81 14.18 -18.67
C PHE A 406 -17.81 15.22 -19.16
N ALA A 407 -19.11 15.11 -18.87
CA ALA A 407 -20.08 16.15 -19.20
C ALA A 407 -19.78 17.50 -18.51
N ASP A 408 -19.25 17.50 -17.28
CA ASP A 408 -18.89 18.69 -16.51
C ASP A 408 -17.56 19.32 -16.96
N GLN A 409 -16.54 18.51 -17.26
CA GLN A 409 -15.30 18.97 -17.94
C GLN A 409 -15.59 19.48 -19.36
N GLN A 410 -16.60 18.89 -20.01
CA GLN A 410 -17.17 19.31 -21.29
C GLN A 410 -18.21 20.42 -21.15
N LYS A 411 -18.30 21.17 -20.05
CA LYS A 411 -18.96 22.50 -20.09
C LYS A 411 -18.30 23.47 -21.09
N SER A 412 -17.20 23.06 -21.73
CA SER A 412 -16.67 23.61 -22.96
C SER A 412 -17.23 23.00 -24.27
N ASN A 413 -17.73 21.75 -24.32
CA ASN A 413 -18.27 21.02 -25.49
C ASN A 413 -19.17 19.79 -25.08
N SER A 414 -20.35 20.00 -24.50
CA SER A 414 -21.20 18.90 -23.96
C SER A 414 -21.58 17.84 -25.01
N TYR A 415 -21.16 16.59 -24.84
CA TYR A 415 -21.57 15.43 -25.65
C TYR A 415 -22.85 14.74 -25.14
N ALA A 416 -23.43 15.17 -24.01
CA ALA A 416 -24.65 14.57 -23.48
C ALA A 416 -25.83 14.79 -24.44
N VAL A 417 -26.47 13.71 -24.87
CA VAL A 417 -27.64 13.77 -25.74
C VAL A 417 -28.89 14.04 -24.90
N THR A 418 -29.57 15.13 -25.20
CA THR A 418 -30.83 15.54 -24.57
C THR A 418 -31.99 14.62 -24.95
N ASP A 419 -33.06 14.63 -24.16
CA ASP A 419 -34.26 13.85 -24.49
C ASP A 419 -34.87 14.34 -25.82
N GLU A 420 -34.84 15.65 -26.09
CA GLU A 420 -35.27 16.21 -27.36
C GLU A 420 -34.43 15.71 -28.55
N GLU A 421 -33.09 15.66 -28.40
CA GLU A 421 -32.21 15.11 -29.43
C GLU A 421 -32.50 13.63 -29.67
N ARG A 422 -32.73 12.84 -28.60
CA ARG A 422 -33.13 11.43 -28.70
C ARG A 422 -34.45 11.24 -29.46
N GLU A 423 -35.45 12.05 -29.18
CA GLU A 423 -36.74 11.98 -29.87
C GLU A 423 -36.62 12.35 -31.36
N SER A 424 -35.66 13.22 -31.71
CA SER A 424 -35.40 13.67 -33.08
C SER A 424 -34.54 12.71 -33.93
N LEU A 425 -33.96 11.66 -33.34
CA LEU A 425 -33.01 10.78 -34.03
C LEU A 425 -33.58 10.16 -35.30
N ARG A 426 -34.88 9.86 -35.32
CA ARG A 426 -35.55 9.26 -36.48
C ARG A 426 -35.61 10.20 -37.69
N GLU A 427 -35.52 11.51 -37.47
CA GLU A 427 -35.54 12.52 -38.51
C GLU A 427 -34.12 12.90 -38.96
N ASN A 428 -33.14 12.77 -38.04
CA ASN A 428 -31.77 13.24 -38.24
C ASN A 428 -30.77 12.15 -38.67
N LEU A 429 -31.13 10.88 -38.52
CA LEU A 429 -30.32 9.74 -38.96
C LEU A 429 -30.89 9.11 -40.22
N ASP A 430 -30.00 8.60 -41.08
CA ASP A 430 -30.39 7.68 -42.14
C ASP A 430 -30.97 6.38 -41.56
N GLU A 431 -31.78 5.68 -42.36
CA GLU A 431 -32.53 4.50 -41.92
C GLU A 431 -31.64 3.40 -41.33
N GLU A 432 -30.48 3.14 -41.95
CA GLU A 432 -29.53 2.12 -41.49
C GLU A 432 -28.89 2.53 -40.15
N SER A 433 -28.49 3.79 -40.01
CA SER A 433 -27.92 4.30 -38.76
C SER A 433 -28.94 4.31 -37.63
N TYR A 434 -30.19 4.69 -37.89
CA TYR A 434 -31.24 4.62 -36.87
C TYR A 434 -31.49 3.17 -36.44
N ASP A 435 -31.59 2.24 -37.39
CA ASP A 435 -31.82 0.83 -37.07
C ASP A 435 -30.67 0.23 -36.25
N ILE A 436 -29.43 0.55 -36.61
CA ILE A 436 -28.24 0.08 -35.88
C ILE A 436 -28.19 0.71 -34.49
N ILE A 437 -28.20 2.04 -34.42
CA ILE A 437 -27.96 2.79 -33.18
C ILE A 437 -29.08 2.58 -32.15
N VAL A 438 -30.35 2.60 -32.59
CA VAL A 438 -31.52 2.57 -31.70
C VAL A 438 -32.11 1.17 -31.58
N ASN A 439 -32.27 0.44 -32.70
CA ASN A 439 -32.91 -0.88 -32.69
C ASN A 439 -31.91 -2.04 -32.52
N GLU A 440 -30.62 -1.74 -32.31
CA GLU A 440 -29.54 -2.73 -32.14
C GLU A 440 -29.38 -3.61 -33.39
N GLY A 441 -29.56 -3.01 -34.56
CA GLY A 441 -29.27 -3.61 -35.86
C GLY A 441 -27.77 -3.85 -36.07
N THR A 442 -27.42 -4.48 -37.20
CA THR A 442 -26.02 -4.72 -37.58
C THR A 442 -25.88 -4.52 -39.08
N GLU A 443 -24.95 -3.65 -39.50
CA GLU A 443 -24.68 -3.38 -40.92
C GLU A 443 -24.08 -4.61 -41.61
N ARG A 444 -24.13 -4.62 -42.94
CA ARG A 444 -23.57 -5.75 -43.71
C ARG A 444 -22.03 -5.75 -43.67
N PRO A 445 -21.39 -6.92 -43.52
CA PRO A 445 -19.93 -7.01 -43.59
C PRO A 445 -19.43 -6.59 -44.97
N TYR A 446 -18.30 -5.89 -45.03
CA TYR A 446 -17.64 -5.36 -46.24
C TYR A 446 -18.45 -4.34 -47.06
N HIS A 447 -19.63 -3.96 -46.59
CA HIS A 447 -20.53 -3.01 -47.25
C HIS A 447 -20.85 -1.85 -46.31
N ASN A 448 -19.82 -1.31 -45.68
CA ASN A 448 -19.92 -0.21 -44.73
C ASN A 448 -18.79 0.80 -44.93
N ALA A 449 -18.90 1.96 -44.29
CA ALA A 449 -18.01 3.08 -44.58
C ALA A 449 -16.58 2.89 -44.08
N TYR A 450 -16.37 2.14 -42.98
CA TYR A 450 -15.10 2.17 -42.26
C TYR A 450 -14.36 0.83 -42.14
N TRP A 451 -14.83 -0.26 -42.73
CA TRP A 451 -14.13 -1.54 -42.65
C TRP A 451 -12.68 -1.46 -43.17
N ASP A 452 -12.45 -0.76 -44.29
CA ASP A 452 -11.13 -0.65 -44.93
C ASP A 452 -10.39 0.67 -44.68
N THR A 453 -10.97 1.64 -43.99
CA THR A 453 -10.31 2.93 -43.69
C THR A 453 -8.97 2.72 -42.99
N LYS A 454 -7.93 3.41 -43.49
CA LYS A 454 -6.55 3.43 -42.96
C LYS A 454 -6.04 4.83 -42.64
N GLU A 455 -6.86 5.85 -42.85
CA GLU A 455 -6.50 7.25 -42.58
C GLU A 455 -6.27 7.47 -41.08
N ALA A 456 -5.34 8.38 -40.76
CA ALA A 456 -5.06 8.76 -39.38
C ALA A 456 -6.18 9.66 -38.84
N GLY A 457 -6.70 9.35 -37.66
CA GLY A 457 -7.79 10.10 -37.05
C GLY A 457 -8.44 9.36 -35.89
N ILE A 458 -9.61 9.85 -35.47
CA ILE A 458 -10.43 9.21 -34.44
C ILE A 458 -11.83 8.90 -34.97
N TYR A 459 -12.49 7.94 -34.35
CA TYR A 459 -13.89 7.59 -34.55
C TYR A 459 -14.68 8.04 -33.34
N VAL A 460 -15.66 8.88 -33.58
CA VAL A 460 -16.54 9.43 -32.55
C VAL A 460 -17.94 8.81 -32.71
N ASP A 461 -18.73 8.82 -31.65
CA ASP A 461 -20.14 8.43 -31.71
C ASP A 461 -20.90 9.35 -32.68
N LYS A 462 -21.75 8.78 -33.52
CA LYS A 462 -22.45 9.53 -34.57
C LYS A 462 -23.48 10.53 -34.01
N ILE A 463 -24.02 10.28 -32.81
CA ILE A 463 -25.03 11.14 -32.19
C ILE A 463 -24.35 12.17 -31.28
N SER A 464 -23.69 11.68 -30.24
CA SER A 464 -23.12 12.52 -29.19
C SER A 464 -21.85 13.22 -29.63
N GLY A 465 -21.08 12.65 -30.56
CA GLY A 465 -19.74 13.13 -30.90
C GLY A 465 -18.67 12.74 -29.87
N GLU A 466 -18.99 11.91 -28.87
CA GLU A 466 -18.01 11.43 -27.89
C GLU A 466 -16.92 10.59 -28.59
N PRO A 467 -15.63 10.74 -28.23
CA PRO A 467 -14.53 10.02 -28.89
C PRO A 467 -14.47 8.56 -28.43
N LEU A 468 -14.57 7.61 -29.36
CA LEU A 468 -14.67 6.18 -29.03
C LEU A 468 -13.40 5.40 -29.36
N TYR A 469 -12.86 5.55 -30.58
CA TYR A 469 -11.73 4.75 -31.06
C TYR A 469 -10.71 5.59 -31.82
N ALA A 470 -9.44 5.20 -31.77
CA ALA A 470 -8.37 5.85 -32.54
C ALA A 470 -7.94 4.95 -33.71
N SER A 471 -7.52 5.54 -34.83
CA SER A 471 -7.05 4.79 -36.00
C SER A 471 -5.85 3.88 -35.69
N VAL A 472 -4.99 4.28 -34.74
CA VAL A 472 -3.85 3.47 -34.25
C VAL A 472 -4.28 2.18 -33.55
N HIS A 473 -5.52 2.14 -33.03
CA HIS A 473 -6.09 0.95 -32.41
C HIS A 473 -6.84 0.05 -33.41
N LYS A 474 -7.02 0.50 -34.64
CA LYS A 474 -7.74 -0.22 -35.69
C LYS A 474 -6.83 -1.26 -36.32
N TYR A 475 -7.38 -2.44 -36.60
CA TYR A 475 -6.65 -3.50 -37.31
C TYR A 475 -7.57 -4.27 -38.27
N ASP A 476 -6.98 -5.01 -39.19
CA ASP A 476 -7.74 -5.89 -40.09
C ASP A 476 -8.04 -7.22 -39.41
N SER A 477 -9.30 -7.43 -39.06
CA SER A 477 -9.77 -8.67 -38.43
C SER A 477 -10.27 -9.71 -39.44
N GLY A 478 -10.44 -9.35 -40.71
CA GLY A 478 -11.08 -10.22 -41.72
C GLY A 478 -12.57 -10.49 -41.47
N THR A 479 -13.23 -9.73 -40.59
CA THR A 479 -14.66 -9.92 -40.30
C THR A 479 -15.59 -9.09 -41.18
N GLY A 480 -15.08 -8.02 -41.80
CA GLY A 480 -15.86 -7.11 -42.64
C GLY A 480 -16.46 -5.90 -41.92
N TRP A 481 -16.17 -5.71 -40.62
CA TRP A 481 -16.50 -4.52 -39.84
C TRP A 481 -15.24 -3.85 -39.31
N PRO A 482 -15.24 -2.52 -39.09
CA PRO A 482 -14.13 -1.86 -38.41
C PRO A 482 -13.90 -2.52 -37.06
N SER A 483 -12.65 -2.94 -36.83
CA SER A 483 -12.25 -3.70 -35.66
C SER A 483 -11.11 -2.99 -34.94
N PHE A 484 -11.27 -2.86 -33.62
CA PHE A 484 -10.29 -2.21 -32.76
C PHE A 484 -9.89 -3.15 -31.63
N TRP A 485 -8.65 -3.06 -31.16
CA TRP A 485 -8.18 -3.86 -30.02
C TRP A 485 -8.38 -3.16 -28.67
N ARG A 486 -8.70 -1.86 -28.67
CA ARG A 486 -9.14 -1.08 -27.49
C ARG A 486 -9.91 0.17 -27.89
N ALA A 487 -10.68 0.74 -26.96
CA ALA A 487 -11.20 2.10 -27.06
C ALA A 487 -10.10 3.17 -26.82
N ILE A 488 -10.40 4.43 -27.12
CA ILE A 488 -9.58 5.56 -26.66
C ILE A 488 -9.54 5.57 -25.14
N ASP A 489 -10.72 5.44 -24.53
CA ASP A 489 -10.95 5.38 -23.10
C ASP A 489 -12.14 4.46 -22.82
N ASP A 490 -11.96 3.45 -21.97
CA ASP A 490 -13.02 2.49 -21.64
C ASP A 490 -14.22 3.16 -20.93
N ARG A 491 -14.05 4.36 -20.37
CA ARG A 491 -15.15 5.14 -19.76
C ARG A 491 -16.23 5.59 -20.77
N PHE A 492 -15.91 5.62 -22.06
CA PHE A 492 -16.88 5.94 -23.12
C PHE A 492 -17.62 4.72 -23.68
N ILE A 493 -17.36 3.53 -23.12
CA ILE A 493 -17.91 2.26 -23.59
C ILE A 493 -18.72 1.57 -22.51
N VAL A 494 -20.02 1.42 -22.73
CA VAL A 494 -20.92 0.63 -21.90
C VAL A 494 -20.97 -0.81 -22.42
N ARG A 495 -20.74 -1.79 -21.55
CA ARG A 495 -20.79 -3.22 -21.88
C ARG A 495 -22.10 -3.82 -21.38
N LYS A 496 -22.95 -4.33 -22.26
CA LYS A 496 -24.22 -5.00 -21.89
C LYS A 496 -24.19 -6.48 -22.28
N LYS A 497 -24.79 -7.35 -21.46
CA LYS A 497 -24.92 -8.77 -21.78
C LYS A 497 -26.04 -8.97 -22.81
N ASP A 498 -25.69 -9.36 -24.02
CA ASP A 498 -26.62 -9.65 -25.11
C ASP A 498 -26.92 -11.16 -25.17
N ARG A 499 -28.21 -11.51 -25.06
CA ARG A 499 -28.74 -12.88 -25.12
C ARG A 499 -29.72 -13.08 -26.28
N LYS A 500 -29.74 -12.18 -27.28
CA LYS A 500 -30.65 -12.26 -28.43
C LYS A 500 -30.35 -13.46 -29.35
N LEU A 501 -29.12 -14.00 -29.29
CA LEU A 501 -28.70 -15.19 -30.03
C LEU A 501 -28.44 -16.39 -29.09
N PHE A 502 -28.26 -17.59 -29.65
CA PHE A 502 -27.97 -18.82 -28.91
C PHE A 502 -26.65 -18.79 -28.10
N VAL A 503 -25.79 -17.80 -28.37
CA VAL A 503 -24.56 -17.53 -27.63
C VAL A 503 -24.70 -16.18 -26.91
N THR A 504 -24.28 -16.12 -25.65
CA THR A 504 -24.20 -14.83 -24.93
C THR A 504 -23.03 -14.04 -25.50
N ARG A 505 -23.30 -12.83 -25.96
CA ARG A 505 -22.30 -11.88 -26.44
C ARG A 505 -22.26 -10.68 -25.50
N THR A 506 -21.21 -9.89 -25.62
CA THR A 506 -21.11 -8.60 -24.92
C THR A 506 -21.37 -7.50 -25.94
N GLU A 507 -22.53 -6.85 -25.85
CA GLU A 507 -22.87 -5.64 -26.59
C GLU A 507 -22.02 -4.47 -26.09
N LEU A 508 -21.59 -3.62 -27.03
CA LEU A 508 -20.91 -2.37 -26.77
C LEU A 508 -21.84 -1.22 -27.14
N ARG A 509 -22.00 -0.26 -26.23
CA ARG A 509 -22.74 0.99 -26.47
C ARG A 509 -21.90 2.20 -26.10
N SER A 510 -22.21 3.34 -26.69
CA SER A 510 -21.58 4.62 -26.35
C SER A 510 -22.15 5.14 -25.01
N MET A 511 -21.36 5.88 -24.23
CA MET A 511 -21.76 6.28 -22.88
C MET A 511 -22.80 7.42 -22.89
N PHE A 512 -22.63 8.42 -23.75
CA PHE A 512 -23.49 9.61 -23.79
C PHE A 512 -24.63 9.48 -24.79
N GLY A 513 -24.36 8.84 -25.92
CA GLY A 513 -25.37 8.56 -26.93
C GLY A 513 -26.32 7.41 -26.56
N ASP A 514 -25.89 6.51 -25.67
CA ASP A 514 -26.45 5.14 -25.53
C ASP A 514 -26.58 4.45 -26.89
N SER A 515 -25.68 4.77 -27.83
CA SER A 515 -25.72 4.27 -29.19
C SER A 515 -25.28 2.82 -29.22
N HIS A 516 -26.06 1.92 -29.84
CA HIS A 516 -25.56 0.58 -30.12
C HIS A 516 -24.38 0.63 -31.10
N LEU A 517 -23.21 0.20 -30.64
CA LEU A 517 -21.98 0.22 -31.43
C LEU A 517 -21.72 -1.12 -32.10
N GLY A 518 -21.87 -2.23 -31.36
CA GLY A 518 -21.58 -3.57 -31.84
C GLY A 518 -21.29 -4.54 -30.70
N HIS A 519 -20.26 -5.39 -30.85
CA HIS A 519 -19.96 -6.45 -29.88
C HIS A 519 -18.47 -6.61 -29.60
N LEU A 520 -18.17 -7.08 -28.38
CA LEU A 520 -16.84 -7.42 -27.90
C LEU A 520 -16.59 -8.94 -28.00
N PHE A 521 -15.42 -9.30 -28.52
CA PHE A 521 -14.96 -10.68 -28.64
C PHE A 521 -13.54 -10.84 -28.06
N THR A 522 -13.17 -12.07 -27.72
CA THR A 522 -11.87 -12.44 -27.14
C THR A 522 -10.91 -13.08 -28.16
N ASP A 523 -11.18 -12.85 -29.46
CA ASP A 523 -10.42 -13.37 -30.61
C ASP A 523 -9.55 -12.28 -31.26
N GLY A 524 -9.16 -11.25 -30.49
CA GLY A 524 -8.32 -10.15 -30.96
C GLY A 524 -6.82 -10.47 -31.00
N PRO A 525 -5.97 -9.48 -31.37
CA PRO A 525 -4.53 -9.65 -31.45
C PRO A 525 -3.95 -9.95 -30.07
N LYS A 526 -3.31 -11.12 -29.93
CA LYS A 526 -2.77 -11.61 -28.64
C LYS A 526 -1.54 -10.85 -28.16
N ASP A 527 -0.84 -10.20 -29.06
CA ASP A 527 0.27 -9.29 -28.78
C ASP A 527 -0.20 -7.91 -28.27
N LYS A 528 -1.52 -7.69 -28.23
CA LYS A 528 -2.18 -6.51 -27.67
C LYS A 528 -3.03 -6.95 -26.46
N THR A 529 -4.32 -6.64 -26.47
CA THR A 529 -5.26 -6.98 -25.38
C THR A 529 -5.90 -8.36 -25.54
N GLY A 530 -5.76 -9.00 -26.70
CA GLY A 530 -6.56 -10.19 -27.06
C GLY A 530 -8.05 -9.89 -27.30
N LEU A 531 -8.48 -8.63 -27.22
CA LEU A 531 -9.86 -8.22 -27.42
C LEU A 531 -10.09 -7.71 -28.84
N ARG A 532 -11.30 -7.94 -29.36
CA ARG A 532 -11.78 -7.39 -30.62
C ARG A 532 -13.10 -6.65 -30.39
N HIS A 533 -13.05 -5.34 -30.48
CA HIS A 533 -14.20 -4.45 -30.56
C HIS A 533 -14.67 -4.44 -32.02
N CYS A 534 -15.76 -5.15 -32.31
CA CYS A 534 -16.34 -5.25 -33.65
C CYS A 534 -17.49 -4.25 -33.76
N ILE A 535 -17.30 -3.16 -34.49
CA ILE A 535 -18.16 -1.98 -34.44
C ILE A 535 -18.85 -1.76 -35.77
N ASN A 536 -20.09 -1.26 -35.76
CA ASN A 536 -20.79 -0.80 -36.94
C ASN A 536 -20.29 0.60 -37.33
N SER A 537 -19.91 0.78 -38.59
CA SER A 537 -19.53 2.07 -39.16
C SER A 537 -20.68 3.07 -39.10
N ALA A 538 -21.92 2.61 -39.28
CA ALA A 538 -23.12 3.46 -39.20
C ALA A 538 -23.33 4.10 -37.82
N ALA A 539 -22.74 3.54 -36.75
CA ALA A 539 -22.76 4.12 -35.41
C ALA A 539 -21.62 5.14 -35.17
N LEU A 540 -20.70 5.29 -36.12
CA LEU A 540 -19.50 6.10 -35.98
C LEU A 540 -19.49 7.28 -36.96
N ARG A 541 -18.75 8.32 -36.59
CA ARG A 541 -18.29 9.38 -37.48
C ARG A 541 -16.76 9.44 -37.40
N PHE A 542 -16.09 9.38 -38.54
CA PHE A 542 -14.63 9.52 -38.60
C PHE A 542 -14.24 11.00 -38.62
N VAL A 543 -13.23 11.37 -37.82
CA VAL A 543 -12.63 12.71 -37.78
C VAL A 543 -11.16 12.56 -38.18
N PRO A 544 -10.77 13.01 -39.40
CA PRO A 544 -9.38 12.97 -39.85
C PRO A 544 -8.45 13.76 -38.93
N LYS A 545 -7.20 13.32 -38.79
CA LYS A 545 -6.17 13.96 -37.95
C LYS A 545 -6.07 15.47 -38.18
N ASP A 546 -6.17 15.90 -39.42
CA ASP A 546 -6.04 17.32 -39.81
C ASP A 546 -7.22 18.19 -39.32
N ASP A 547 -8.40 17.58 -39.11
CA ASP A 547 -9.62 18.27 -38.67
C ASP A 547 -9.82 18.22 -37.14
N MET A 548 -9.15 17.29 -36.45
CA MET A 548 -9.34 17.03 -35.01
C MET A 548 -9.21 18.30 -34.15
N SER A 549 -8.19 19.13 -34.37
CA SER A 549 -8.03 20.35 -33.57
C SER A 549 -9.18 21.36 -33.81
N ALA A 550 -9.60 21.52 -35.06
CA ALA A 550 -10.66 22.44 -35.42
C ALA A 550 -12.03 22.00 -34.88
N GLU A 551 -12.25 20.68 -34.79
CA GLU A 551 -13.46 20.07 -34.26
C GLU A 551 -13.46 19.86 -32.74
N GLY A 552 -12.43 20.34 -32.02
CA GLY A 552 -12.38 20.26 -30.55
C GLY A 552 -11.87 18.93 -29.97
N TYR A 553 -11.17 18.15 -30.79
CA TYR A 553 -10.53 16.87 -30.42
C TYR A 553 -8.99 16.97 -30.36
N GLY A 554 -8.44 18.19 -30.24
CA GLY A 554 -7.00 18.44 -30.28
C GLY A 554 -6.21 17.67 -29.20
N GLN A 555 -6.82 17.43 -28.03
CA GLN A 555 -6.26 16.65 -26.93
C GLN A 555 -5.96 15.18 -27.29
N TYR A 556 -6.58 14.65 -28.34
CA TYR A 556 -6.37 13.26 -28.78
C TYR A 556 -5.31 13.14 -29.88
N LEU A 557 -4.70 14.25 -30.32
CA LEU A 557 -3.68 14.22 -31.36
C LEU A 557 -2.43 13.44 -30.95
N GLU A 558 -2.07 13.43 -29.66
CA GLU A 558 -0.91 12.71 -29.14
C GLU A 558 -1.02 11.19 -29.36
N LEU A 559 -2.25 10.64 -29.35
CA LEU A 559 -2.52 9.24 -29.65
C LEU A 559 -2.12 8.84 -31.09
N LEU A 560 -1.95 9.81 -31.99
CA LEU A 560 -1.67 9.60 -33.42
C LEU A 560 -0.23 9.98 -33.80
N THR A 561 0.68 10.03 -32.83
CA THR A 561 2.08 10.45 -33.03
C THR A 561 3.11 9.31 -33.02
N GLU A 562 2.67 8.06 -32.79
CA GLU A 562 3.51 6.86 -32.92
C GLU A 562 3.65 6.36 -34.37
#